data_AF-A0AAY4CQ16-F1
#
_entry.id   AF-A0AAY4CQ16-F1
#
_cell.length_a   1.000
_cell.length_b   1.000
_cell.length_c   1.000
_cell.angle_alpha   90.00
_cell.angle_beta   90.00
_cell.angle_gamma   90.00
#
_symmetry.space_group_name_H-M   'P 1'
#
loop_
_entity.id
_entity.type
_entity.pdbx_description
1 polymer ?
#
loop_
_entity_poly.entity_id
_entity_poly.type
_entity_poly.pdbx_seq_one_letter_code
_entity_poly.pdbx_strand_id
1 'polypeptide(L)'
;MKVLCHVALLLLLGEISCQGNRNAGTKQGVKAPKKSGNQGGDATHEDEASQQTAASTKPADEMKLHLLKNAQVTCNDGTSAGGVPGVCGCRANFSALFLGGWCCYNKESCDSRYKNIPRLMSSADWPQTRKGTGILSTQVEENPHWYNANTVFVPYCSSDVWSGTKAKPKEKGKDTVEYAFLGSLIVREVVKDLALKGLKQAKVVMLAGTSAGGTGVLLNIEKVSSQLEQLGAEAQVRGLVDSGWFLESKQQKAHECPDGVLCSPVDALKKGLRLWNGNIPEKCKQQYKRGEEWQCFFGHKIYSSLTSPLFVVQWLFDEEQLRVENIYIGGQTLSEQQWTYMQNLGKEIKNSLKDVTAVFAPSCLSHTLITKSNWMDFQVKSTSLSRALQCWDKSLEANKNNKTPVKGCPFHLIDNCQSPQCNPTCPPLVDQATKQELTLLQVLASMGLDLTKISLELKMLSNKKQGI
;
A
#
# COMPACT_ATOMS: atom_id res chain seq x y z
N MET A 1 -24.67 -17.21 -21.97
CA MET A 1 -23.84 -16.01 -22.29
C MET A 1 -23.60 -15.03 -21.14
N LYS A 2 -24.35 -15.00 -20.02
CA LYS A 2 -24.08 -14.03 -18.91
C LYS A 2 -22.84 -14.31 -18.02
N VAL A 3 -22.20 -15.49 -18.14
CA VAL A 3 -21.17 -15.97 -17.19
C VAL A 3 -19.79 -15.34 -17.40
N LEU A 4 -19.43 -14.94 -18.63
CA LEU A 4 -18.08 -14.45 -18.96
C LEU A 4 -17.77 -13.04 -18.42
N CYS A 5 -18.79 -12.18 -18.21
CA CYS A 5 -18.55 -10.79 -17.80
C CYS A 5 -17.97 -10.66 -16.38
N HIS A 6 -18.32 -11.56 -15.45
CA HIS A 6 -17.88 -11.44 -14.05
C HIS A 6 -16.38 -11.70 -13.87
N VAL A 7 -15.78 -12.57 -14.71
CA VAL A 7 -14.32 -12.80 -14.69
C VAL A 7 -13.58 -11.64 -15.38
N ALA A 8 -14.14 -11.04 -16.42
CA ALA A 8 -13.54 -9.90 -17.11
C ALA A 8 -13.52 -8.62 -16.25
N LEU A 9 -14.59 -8.37 -15.47
CA LEU A 9 -14.70 -7.15 -14.66
C LEU A 9 -13.68 -7.08 -13.50
N LEU A 10 -13.18 -8.23 -13.04
CA LEU A 10 -12.16 -8.33 -12.00
C LEU A 10 -10.75 -7.87 -12.45
N LEU A 11 -10.55 -7.58 -13.75
CA LEU A 11 -9.22 -7.46 -14.35
C LEU A 11 -8.97 -6.12 -15.05
N LEU A 12 -10.00 -5.39 -15.48
CA LEU A 12 -9.86 -4.24 -16.39
C LEU A 12 -9.49 -2.90 -15.74
N LEU A 13 -9.47 -2.82 -14.41
CA LEU A 13 -9.25 -1.55 -13.66
C LEU A 13 -7.91 -1.50 -12.92
N GLY A 14 -7.01 -2.45 -13.18
CA GLY A 14 -5.67 -2.52 -12.57
C GLY A 14 -4.61 -1.63 -13.24
N GLU A 15 -4.95 -0.96 -14.35
CA GLU A 15 -4.02 -0.13 -15.14
C GLU A 15 -4.71 1.11 -15.73
N ILE A 16 -4.16 2.29 -15.44
CA ILE A 16 -3.83 3.38 -16.40
C ILE A 16 -2.97 4.39 -15.63
N SER A 17 -1.66 4.34 -15.87
CA SER A 17 -0.71 5.44 -15.64
C SER A 17 0.60 5.11 -16.36
N CYS A 18 1.27 6.14 -16.89
CA CYS A 18 2.52 6.02 -17.64
C CYS A 18 2.46 5.22 -18.96
N GLN A 19 1.57 5.58 -19.89
CA GLN A 19 1.94 5.52 -21.31
C GLN A 19 2.59 6.85 -21.71
N GLY A 20 3.93 6.87 -21.70
CA GLY A 20 4.72 7.97 -22.27
C GLY A 20 4.89 7.81 -23.78
N ASN A 21 4.88 8.93 -24.51
CA ASN A 21 4.94 8.97 -25.99
C ASN A 21 6.10 8.13 -26.57
N ARG A 22 5.78 7.19 -27.48
CA ARG A 22 6.76 6.53 -28.36
C ARG A 22 6.66 7.10 -29.77
N ASN A 23 7.41 8.16 -30.05
CA ASN A 23 7.59 8.63 -31.42
C ASN A 23 8.34 7.58 -32.25
N ALA A 24 7.74 7.13 -33.35
CA ALA A 24 8.35 6.19 -34.28
C ALA A 24 9.37 6.88 -35.18
N GLY A 25 10.64 6.92 -34.75
CA GLY A 25 11.75 7.43 -35.57
C GLY A 25 12.32 6.35 -36.50
N THR A 26 11.91 6.36 -37.77
CA THR A 26 12.45 5.46 -38.81
C THR A 26 13.93 5.72 -39.07
N LYS A 27 14.76 4.66 -38.99
CA LYS A 27 16.16 4.71 -39.44
C LYS A 27 16.25 4.43 -40.93
N GLN A 28 16.65 5.42 -41.72
CA GLN A 28 17.36 5.23 -42.98
C GLN A 28 18.66 6.06 -42.92
N GLY A 29 19.76 5.48 -43.38
CA GLY A 29 21.08 6.10 -43.34
C GLY A 29 21.61 6.41 -44.73
N VAL A 30 22.14 7.62 -44.92
CA VAL A 30 22.85 8.04 -46.14
C VAL A 30 24.19 8.70 -45.75
N LYS A 31 25.17 8.63 -46.64
CA LYS A 31 26.59 8.97 -46.41
C LYS A 31 26.85 10.48 -46.43
N ALA A 32 27.90 10.91 -45.72
CA ALA A 32 28.48 12.25 -45.85
C ALA A 32 29.54 12.33 -46.97
N PRO A 33 29.77 13.53 -47.55
CA PRO A 33 31.05 13.97 -48.10
C PRO A 33 31.69 15.13 -47.29
N LYS A 34 32.78 15.75 -47.77
CA LYS A 34 33.76 16.54 -46.98
C LYS A 34 34.05 17.95 -47.55
N LYS A 35 34.61 18.84 -46.70
CA LYS A 35 35.35 20.12 -47.00
C LYS A 35 34.48 21.27 -47.55
N SER A 36 34.82 22.58 -47.48
CA SER A 36 35.89 23.40 -46.83
C SER A 36 35.50 24.91 -46.90
N GLY A 37 36.05 25.89 -46.16
CA GLY A 37 37.04 25.86 -45.06
C GLY A 37 38.10 26.98 -45.11
N ASN A 38 37.88 28.12 -44.41
CA ASN A 38 38.79 29.25 -44.09
C ASN A 38 38.39 29.81 -42.69
N GLN A 39 39.13 30.57 -41.85
CA GLN A 39 40.34 31.44 -41.88
C GLN A 39 40.09 32.98 -41.90
N GLY A 40 40.74 33.69 -40.94
CA GLY A 40 40.71 35.16 -40.71
C GLY A 40 39.63 35.63 -39.71
N GLY A 41 39.86 36.50 -38.71
CA GLY A 41 41.11 37.15 -38.23
C GLY A 41 40.84 38.02 -36.98
N ASP A 42 41.90 38.37 -36.23
CA ASP A 42 41.91 39.02 -34.89
C ASP A 42 40.90 40.13 -34.54
N ALA A 43 40.44 40.13 -33.27
CA ALA A 43 40.44 41.31 -32.39
C ALA A 43 40.29 40.89 -30.91
N THR A 44 41.13 41.41 -30.01
CA THR A 44 41.06 41.18 -28.56
C THR A 44 40.19 42.21 -27.85
N HIS A 45 39.31 41.76 -26.95
CA HIS A 45 38.89 42.55 -25.78
C HIS A 45 38.56 41.60 -24.62
N GLU A 46 39.18 41.85 -23.46
CA GLU A 46 38.76 41.29 -22.17
C GLU A 46 37.71 42.22 -21.56
N ASP A 47 36.59 41.68 -21.07
CA ASP A 47 35.81 42.25 -19.97
C ASP A 47 34.80 41.20 -19.45
N GLU A 48 34.27 41.42 -18.24
CA GLU A 48 33.89 40.30 -17.35
C GLU A 48 32.44 39.75 -17.43
N ALA A 49 32.34 38.49 -16.99
CA ALA A 49 31.25 37.91 -16.20
C ALA A 49 29.78 38.00 -16.69
N SER A 50 29.33 36.95 -17.39
CA SER A 50 27.97 36.40 -17.18
C SER A 50 27.87 34.90 -17.52
N GLN A 51 28.64 34.07 -16.82
CA GLN A 51 28.50 32.61 -16.93
C GLN A 51 27.15 32.12 -16.35
N GLN A 52 26.13 32.01 -17.20
CA GLN A 52 25.00 31.13 -16.95
C GLN A 52 25.48 29.68 -16.90
N THR A 53 25.84 29.21 -15.71
CA THR A 53 26.15 27.80 -15.47
C THR A 53 24.89 26.98 -15.68
N ALA A 54 24.81 26.31 -16.83
CA ALA A 54 23.74 25.36 -17.13
C ALA A 54 23.76 24.23 -16.08
N ALA A 55 22.86 24.32 -15.10
CA ALA A 55 22.86 23.44 -13.94
C ALA A 55 22.58 21.98 -14.38
N SER A 56 23.63 21.16 -14.39
CA SER A 56 23.55 19.75 -14.75
C SER A 56 22.56 19.02 -13.83
N THR A 57 21.43 18.60 -14.39
CA THR A 57 20.31 18.01 -13.63
C THR A 57 20.76 16.69 -13.00
N LYS A 58 20.87 16.64 -11.67
CA LYS A 58 21.39 15.46 -10.97
C LYS A 58 20.40 14.29 -11.03
N PRO A 59 20.82 13.07 -11.44
CA PRO A 59 19.98 11.87 -11.42
C PRO A 59 19.93 11.27 -10.00
N ALA A 60 19.38 12.03 -9.03
CA ALA A 60 19.45 11.72 -7.60
C ALA A 60 18.15 11.13 -6.99
N ASP A 61 16.99 11.34 -7.63
CA ASP A 61 15.66 11.00 -7.08
C ASP A 61 15.18 9.55 -7.37
N GLU A 62 15.99 8.75 -8.06
CA GLU A 62 15.61 7.40 -8.46
C GLU A 62 16.20 6.33 -7.54
N MET A 63 15.32 5.60 -6.86
CA MET A 63 15.66 4.38 -6.14
C MET A 63 16.08 3.30 -7.14
N LYS A 64 17.12 2.51 -6.85
CA LYS A 64 17.67 1.50 -7.77
C LYS A 64 17.30 0.08 -7.34
N LEU A 65 16.97 -0.79 -8.28
CA LEU A 65 16.60 -2.18 -7.98
C LEU A 65 17.82 -2.99 -7.50
N HIS A 66 17.64 -3.73 -6.41
CA HIS A 66 18.57 -4.75 -5.93
C HIS A 66 17.80 -6.05 -5.64
N LEU A 67 18.12 -7.11 -6.39
CA LEU A 67 17.65 -8.46 -6.07
C LEU A 67 18.34 -8.98 -4.80
N LEU A 68 17.67 -9.87 -4.07
CA LEU A 68 18.22 -10.53 -2.89
C LEU A 68 19.42 -11.41 -3.27
N LYS A 69 20.46 -11.43 -2.42
CA LYS A 69 21.60 -12.34 -2.62
C LYS A 69 21.22 -13.82 -2.48
N ASN A 70 20.18 -14.10 -1.70
CA ASN A 70 19.70 -15.45 -1.44
C ASN A 70 18.71 -15.90 -2.53
N ALA A 71 19.23 -16.56 -3.57
CA ALA A 71 18.44 -17.06 -4.69
C ALA A 71 17.38 -18.12 -4.32
N GLN A 72 17.36 -18.63 -3.08
CA GLN A 72 16.27 -19.51 -2.59
C GLN A 72 15.01 -18.73 -2.16
N VAL A 73 15.08 -17.40 -2.06
CA VAL A 73 13.95 -16.53 -1.70
C VAL A 73 13.44 -15.81 -2.95
N THR A 74 12.38 -16.37 -3.52
CA THR A 74 11.84 -16.03 -4.84
C THR A 74 10.48 -15.35 -4.79
N CYS A 75 10.11 -14.69 -5.88
CA CYS A 75 8.73 -14.42 -6.25
C CYS A 75 7.95 -15.73 -6.52
N ASN A 76 6.64 -15.64 -6.74
CA ASN A 76 5.76 -16.79 -6.94
C ASN A 76 6.24 -17.74 -8.06
N ASP A 77 6.68 -17.22 -9.20
CA ASP A 77 7.09 -18.03 -10.35
C ASP A 77 8.45 -18.75 -10.17
N GLY A 78 9.32 -18.23 -9.31
CA GLY A 78 10.69 -18.70 -9.08
C GLY A 78 11.79 -17.69 -9.41
N THR A 79 11.45 -16.52 -9.95
CA THR A 79 12.41 -15.41 -10.14
C THR A 79 12.86 -14.83 -8.79
N SER A 80 14.10 -14.32 -8.68
CA SER A 80 14.64 -13.80 -7.41
C SER A 80 13.81 -12.61 -6.92
N ALA A 81 13.40 -12.63 -5.65
CA ALA A 81 12.78 -11.46 -5.03
C ALA A 81 13.84 -10.36 -4.77
N GLY A 82 13.39 -9.16 -4.41
CA GLY A 82 14.29 -8.01 -4.24
C GLY A 82 13.60 -6.81 -3.60
N GLY A 83 14.35 -5.71 -3.52
CA GLY A 83 13.88 -4.41 -3.08
C GLY A 83 14.59 -3.28 -3.85
N VAL A 84 13.97 -2.11 -3.87
CA VAL A 84 14.44 -0.92 -4.57
C VAL A 84 14.83 0.13 -3.51
N PRO A 85 16.08 0.11 -2.97
CA PRO A 85 16.57 1.16 -2.08
C PRO A 85 16.78 2.50 -2.81
N GLY A 86 16.26 3.57 -2.20
CA GLY A 86 16.76 4.92 -2.37
C GLY A 86 18.03 5.12 -1.56
N VAL A 87 19.04 5.74 -2.16
CA VAL A 87 20.35 5.97 -1.51
C VAL A 87 20.47 7.44 -1.15
N CYS A 88 20.14 7.78 0.10
CA CYS A 88 20.44 9.09 0.69
C CYS A 88 21.45 8.91 1.83
N GLY A 89 22.71 8.66 1.46
CA GLY A 89 23.77 8.32 2.41
C GLY A 89 24.18 9.50 3.31
N CYS A 90 23.51 9.68 4.46
CA CYS A 90 24.00 10.56 5.53
C CYS A 90 23.36 10.40 6.93
N ARG A 91 22.21 9.71 7.10
CA ARG A 91 21.47 9.72 8.39
C ARG A 91 20.90 8.36 8.83
N ALA A 92 20.50 8.29 10.11
CA ALA A 92 20.24 7.06 10.87
C ALA A 92 18.75 6.65 10.97
N ASN A 93 17.91 6.97 9.99
CA ASN A 93 16.52 6.51 9.93
C ASN A 93 16.32 5.67 8.66
N PHE A 94 15.60 4.56 8.79
CA PHE A 94 15.25 3.68 7.66
C PHE A 94 13.73 3.53 7.56
N SER A 95 13.21 3.47 6.32
CA SER A 95 11.79 3.25 6.05
C SER A 95 11.64 2.19 4.96
N ALA A 96 11.10 1.02 5.31
CA ALA A 96 10.83 -0.05 4.37
C ALA A 96 9.33 -0.11 4.07
N LEU A 97 8.94 0.11 2.81
CA LEU A 97 7.55 0.04 2.36
C LEU A 97 7.27 -1.29 1.66
N PHE A 98 6.29 -2.02 2.16
CA PHE A 98 5.68 -3.18 1.48
C PHE A 98 4.46 -2.75 0.66
N LEU A 99 4.43 -3.13 -0.62
CA LEU A 99 3.21 -3.04 -1.43
C LEU A 99 2.17 -4.09 -1.04
N GLY A 100 0.91 -3.81 -1.35
CA GLY A 100 -0.15 -4.81 -1.43
C GLY A 100 -0.58 -5.08 -2.88
N GLY A 101 -1.85 -5.46 -3.05
CA GLY A 101 -2.43 -5.86 -4.34
C GLY A 101 -3.02 -7.27 -4.30
N TRP A 102 -3.98 -7.49 -3.39
CA TRP A 102 -4.71 -8.75 -3.19
C TRP A 102 -3.83 -9.98 -2.89
N CYS A 103 -4.34 -11.19 -3.08
CA CYS A 103 -3.63 -12.48 -2.89
C CYS A 103 -4.11 -13.53 -3.92
N CYS A 104 -3.62 -14.77 -3.84
CA CYS A 104 -4.24 -15.92 -4.52
C CYS A 104 -4.20 -17.17 -3.62
N TYR A 105 -5.27 -17.95 -3.58
CA TYR A 105 -5.56 -18.92 -2.50
C TYR A 105 -5.86 -20.35 -2.97
N ASN A 106 -5.83 -20.59 -4.28
CA ASN A 106 -5.93 -21.89 -4.93
C ASN A 106 -5.20 -21.84 -6.28
N LYS A 107 -5.08 -22.97 -6.99
CA LYS A 107 -4.40 -23.03 -8.28
C LYS A 107 -5.04 -22.08 -9.30
N GLU A 108 -6.36 -22.04 -9.33
CA GLU A 108 -7.18 -21.31 -10.30
C GLU A 108 -7.00 -19.79 -10.15
N SER A 109 -7.05 -19.26 -8.92
CA SER A 109 -6.80 -17.83 -8.66
C SER A 109 -5.35 -17.45 -8.90
N CYS A 110 -4.38 -18.33 -8.62
CA CYS A 110 -2.96 -18.05 -8.87
C CYS A 110 -2.61 -18.08 -10.37
N ASP A 111 -3.12 -19.06 -11.13
CA ASP A 111 -2.93 -19.13 -12.59
C ASP A 111 -3.59 -17.92 -13.29
N SER A 112 -4.80 -17.55 -12.85
CA SER A 112 -5.49 -16.34 -13.34
C SER A 112 -4.72 -15.06 -12.99
N ARG A 113 -4.21 -14.94 -11.75
CA ARG A 113 -3.40 -13.80 -11.33
C ARG A 113 -2.08 -13.71 -12.09
N TYR A 114 -1.41 -14.83 -12.35
CA TYR A 114 -0.16 -14.87 -13.11
C TYR A 114 -0.37 -14.44 -14.56
N LYS A 115 -1.44 -14.93 -15.20
CA LYS A 115 -1.81 -14.56 -16.57
C LYS A 115 -2.13 -13.07 -16.73
N ASN A 116 -2.84 -12.47 -15.76
CA ASN A 116 -3.41 -11.14 -15.93
C ASN A 116 -2.64 -10.01 -15.21
N ILE A 117 -1.87 -10.32 -14.15
CA ILE A 117 -1.07 -9.34 -13.39
C ILE A 117 0.31 -9.94 -13.03
N PRO A 118 1.13 -10.38 -14.01
CA PRO A 118 2.40 -11.08 -13.76
C PRO A 118 3.39 -10.26 -12.91
N ARG A 119 3.34 -8.92 -13.01
CA ARG A 119 4.14 -7.97 -12.20
C ARG A 119 3.95 -8.10 -10.67
N LEU A 120 2.92 -8.81 -10.20
CA LEU A 120 2.68 -9.13 -8.79
C LEU A 120 2.94 -10.61 -8.42
N MET A 121 3.64 -11.33 -9.30
CA MET A 121 4.02 -12.75 -9.15
C MET A 121 5.43 -13.08 -9.69
N SER A 122 6.06 -12.17 -10.42
CA SER A 122 7.40 -12.27 -11.00
C SER A 122 8.20 -10.99 -10.78
N SER A 123 9.53 -11.08 -10.80
CA SER A 123 10.45 -9.92 -10.88
C SER A 123 11.06 -9.70 -12.26
N ALA A 124 10.72 -10.52 -13.27
CA ALA A 124 11.30 -10.44 -14.61
C ALA A 124 11.14 -9.07 -15.28
N ASP A 125 9.95 -8.47 -15.19
CA ASP A 125 9.60 -7.18 -15.81
C ASP A 125 9.77 -5.98 -14.84
N TRP A 126 10.50 -6.13 -13.74
CA TRP A 126 10.69 -5.02 -12.79
C TRP A 126 11.61 -3.92 -13.38
N PRO A 127 11.21 -2.65 -13.30
CA PRO A 127 12.05 -1.55 -13.76
C PRO A 127 13.30 -1.44 -12.89
N GLN A 128 14.44 -1.14 -13.52
CA GLN A 128 15.73 -1.04 -12.84
C GLN A 128 15.83 0.16 -11.90
N THR A 129 14.96 1.16 -12.08
CA THR A 129 14.81 2.32 -11.22
C THR A 129 13.34 2.63 -10.92
N ARG A 130 13.09 3.38 -9.83
CA ARG A 130 11.77 3.86 -9.45
C ARG A 130 11.87 5.19 -8.70
N LYS A 131 11.16 6.22 -9.15
CA LYS A 131 10.98 7.46 -8.37
C LYS A 131 10.12 7.19 -7.12
N GLY A 132 10.51 7.73 -5.97
CA GLY A 132 9.68 7.73 -4.76
C GLY A 132 8.53 8.75 -4.85
N THR A 133 7.38 8.43 -4.25
CA THR A 133 6.21 9.32 -4.15
C THR A 133 5.59 9.24 -2.76
N GLY A 134 4.87 10.30 -2.37
CA GLY A 134 4.31 10.47 -1.03
C GLY A 134 5.40 10.35 0.05
N ILE A 135 5.19 9.49 1.05
CA ILE A 135 6.15 9.24 2.13
C ILE A 135 7.49 8.63 1.67
N LEU A 136 7.61 8.21 0.40
CA LEU A 136 8.88 7.75 -0.20
C LEU A 136 9.62 8.83 -1.00
N SER A 137 9.03 10.01 -1.20
CA SER A 137 9.64 11.07 -2.01
C SER A 137 10.87 11.66 -1.32
N THR A 138 11.87 12.01 -2.12
CA THR A 138 13.11 12.73 -1.72
C THR A 138 12.92 14.25 -1.68
N GLN A 139 11.77 14.76 -2.14
CA GLN A 139 11.47 16.18 -2.21
C GLN A 139 10.80 16.66 -0.91
N VAL A 140 11.20 17.82 -0.40
CA VAL A 140 10.73 18.37 0.90
C VAL A 140 9.27 18.81 0.81
N GLU A 141 8.87 19.24 -0.38
CA GLU A 141 7.54 19.74 -0.76
C GLU A 141 6.51 18.61 -0.78
N GLU A 142 6.95 17.37 -1.01
CA GLU A 142 6.12 16.16 -1.01
C GLU A 142 6.26 15.37 0.30
N ASN A 143 7.43 15.42 0.97
CA ASN A 143 7.74 14.61 2.15
C ASN A 143 8.51 15.41 3.24
N PRO A 144 7.91 16.45 3.85
CA PRO A 144 8.62 17.45 4.67
C PRO A 144 9.23 16.93 5.98
N HIS A 145 9.06 15.65 6.30
CA HIS A 145 9.53 15.04 7.54
C HIS A 145 10.44 13.82 7.32
N TRP A 146 10.27 13.06 6.22
CA TRP A 146 11.05 11.84 5.95
C TRP A 146 11.82 11.84 4.63
N TYR A 147 11.87 12.95 3.87
CA TYR A 147 12.58 13.04 2.59
C TYR A 147 14.07 12.60 2.62
N ASN A 148 14.72 12.68 3.79
CA ASN A 148 16.13 12.32 3.99
C ASN A 148 16.34 10.95 4.68
N ALA A 149 15.29 10.13 4.80
CA ALA A 149 15.40 8.76 5.30
C ALA A 149 16.04 7.81 4.28
N ASN A 150 16.61 6.71 4.76
CA ASN A 150 17.01 5.60 3.89
C ASN A 150 15.77 4.79 3.52
N THR A 151 15.16 5.16 2.40
CA THR A 151 13.92 4.56 1.92
C THR A 151 14.18 3.27 1.14
N VAL A 152 13.38 2.23 1.38
CA VAL A 152 13.44 0.96 0.65
C VAL A 152 12.04 0.54 0.24
N PHE A 153 11.81 0.45 -1.07
CA PHE A 153 10.55 -0.02 -1.62
C PHE A 153 10.64 -1.51 -1.94
N VAL A 154 9.80 -2.35 -1.33
CA VAL A 154 9.81 -3.81 -1.57
C VAL A 154 8.59 -4.18 -2.42
N PRO A 155 8.76 -4.56 -3.69
CA PRO A 155 7.63 -4.91 -4.55
C PRO A 155 7.01 -6.25 -4.12
N TYR A 156 5.69 -6.33 -4.20
CA TYR A 156 4.93 -7.51 -3.78
C TYR A 156 4.82 -8.52 -4.93
N CYS A 157 5.56 -9.62 -4.84
CA CYS A 157 5.53 -10.72 -5.81
C CYS A 157 5.29 -12.12 -5.19
N SER A 158 4.76 -12.17 -3.97
CA SER A 158 4.54 -13.42 -3.21
C SER A 158 3.07 -13.82 -3.08
N SER A 159 2.11 -12.93 -3.38
CA SER A 159 0.67 -13.21 -3.43
C SER A 159 0.03 -13.82 -2.16
N ASP A 160 0.70 -13.67 -1.02
CA ASP A 160 0.46 -14.36 0.26
C ASP A 160 0.27 -13.41 1.45
N VAL A 161 -0.02 -12.12 1.18
CA VAL A 161 -0.17 -11.05 2.20
C VAL A 161 1.07 -10.96 3.11
N TRP A 162 2.25 -11.20 2.54
CA TRP A 162 3.55 -11.23 3.23
C TRP A 162 3.65 -12.28 4.36
N SER A 163 2.77 -13.29 4.36
CA SER A 163 2.74 -14.33 5.39
C SER A 163 3.54 -15.58 5.03
N GLY A 164 3.69 -15.90 3.74
CA GLY A 164 4.12 -17.23 3.29
C GLY A 164 5.56 -17.60 3.62
N THR A 165 5.79 -18.92 3.73
CA THR A 165 7.12 -19.54 3.90
C THR A 165 7.34 -20.78 3.02
N LYS A 166 6.43 -21.07 2.09
CA LYS A 166 6.46 -22.27 1.25
C LYS A 166 7.31 -22.06 0.00
N ALA A 167 8.40 -22.82 -0.13
CA ALA A 167 9.18 -22.89 -1.36
C ALA A 167 8.39 -23.56 -2.50
N LYS A 168 8.75 -23.26 -3.75
CA LYS A 168 8.18 -23.90 -4.95
C LYS A 168 8.36 -25.43 -4.88
N PRO A 169 7.35 -26.25 -5.21
CA PRO A 169 7.50 -27.71 -5.25
C PRO A 169 8.62 -28.15 -6.20
N LYS A 170 9.34 -29.21 -5.82
CA LYS A 170 10.36 -29.85 -6.70
C LYS A 170 9.75 -30.76 -7.75
N GLU A 171 8.57 -31.31 -7.47
CA GLU A 171 7.84 -32.25 -8.33
C GLU A 171 6.65 -31.54 -8.99
N LYS A 172 6.38 -31.90 -10.24
CA LYS A 172 5.26 -31.37 -11.02
C LYS A 172 4.12 -32.38 -11.05
N GLY A 173 3.02 -32.08 -10.36
CA GLY A 173 1.77 -32.83 -10.46
C GLY A 173 0.67 -31.98 -11.12
N LYS A 174 -0.26 -32.63 -11.83
CA LYS A 174 -1.33 -31.98 -12.61
C LYS A 174 -2.16 -30.97 -11.78
N ASP A 175 -2.39 -31.31 -10.52
CA ASP A 175 -3.19 -30.53 -9.56
C ASP A 175 -2.31 -29.79 -8.53
N THR A 176 -0.99 -29.82 -8.69
CA THR A 176 -0.07 -29.09 -7.79
C THR A 176 0.00 -27.61 -8.15
N VAL A 177 0.06 -26.76 -7.13
CA VAL A 177 0.30 -25.32 -7.28
C VAL A 177 1.80 -25.09 -7.44
N GLU A 178 2.27 -24.89 -8.68
CA GLU A 178 3.70 -24.70 -9.02
C GLU A 178 4.27 -23.33 -8.60
N TYR A 179 3.72 -22.67 -7.58
CA TYR A 179 4.16 -21.35 -7.10
C TYR A 179 4.83 -21.45 -5.73
N ALA A 180 5.88 -20.63 -5.53
CA ALA A 180 6.40 -20.31 -4.21
C ALA A 180 5.49 -19.29 -3.50
N PHE A 181 5.48 -19.27 -2.17
CA PHE A 181 4.80 -18.28 -1.35
C PHE A 181 5.72 -17.94 -0.18
N LEU A 182 6.58 -16.94 -0.37
CA LEU A 182 7.76 -16.69 0.46
C LEU A 182 7.77 -15.31 1.12
N GLY A 183 6.63 -14.61 1.16
CA GLY A 183 6.53 -13.21 1.57
C GLY A 183 7.18 -12.90 2.92
N SER A 184 6.98 -13.74 3.93
CA SER A 184 7.59 -13.52 5.26
C SER A 184 9.11 -13.77 5.25
N LEU A 185 9.61 -14.59 4.31
CA LEU A 185 11.05 -14.80 4.10
C LEU A 185 11.68 -13.70 3.22
N ILE A 186 10.92 -13.08 2.30
CA ILE A 186 11.35 -11.88 1.57
C ILE A 186 11.58 -10.74 2.57
N VAL A 187 10.64 -10.49 3.50
CA VAL A 187 10.83 -9.50 4.59
C VAL A 187 12.12 -9.78 5.36
N ARG A 188 12.32 -11.04 5.79
CA ARG A 188 13.49 -11.46 6.57
C ARG A 188 14.82 -11.23 5.84
N GLU A 189 14.92 -11.65 4.58
CA GLU A 189 16.17 -11.51 3.83
C GLU A 189 16.41 -10.05 3.38
N VAL A 190 15.37 -9.24 3.15
CA VAL A 190 15.51 -7.79 2.94
C VAL A 190 16.12 -7.12 4.18
N VAL A 191 15.58 -7.37 5.38
CA VAL A 191 16.13 -6.82 6.64
C VAL A 191 17.58 -7.23 6.85
N LYS A 192 17.94 -8.47 6.52
CA LYS A 192 19.30 -9.02 6.59
C LYS A 192 20.27 -8.35 5.58
N ASP A 193 19.87 -8.19 4.32
CA ASP A 193 20.71 -7.51 3.32
C ASP A 193 20.83 -6.00 3.59
N LEU A 194 19.84 -5.38 4.24
CA LEU A 194 19.90 -4.00 4.71
C LEU A 194 20.75 -3.84 5.99
N ALA A 195 20.82 -4.84 6.87
CA ALA A 195 21.73 -4.86 8.02
C ALA A 195 23.21 -4.82 7.60
N LEU A 196 23.53 -5.25 6.38
CA LEU A 196 24.85 -5.09 5.76
C LEU A 196 25.05 -3.73 5.05
N LYS A 197 24.02 -2.88 4.99
CA LYS A 197 23.97 -1.57 4.31
C LYS A 197 23.65 -0.40 5.27
N GLY A 198 23.87 -0.56 6.57
CA GLY A 198 23.72 0.52 7.57
C GLY A 198 22.46 0.46 8.44
N LEU A 199 21.55 -0.52 8.24
CA LEU A 199 20.32 -0.63 9.04
C LEU A 199 20.59 -0.88 10.54
N LYS A 200 21.74 -1.48 10.90
CA LYS A 200 22.10 -1.69 12.32
C LYS A 200 22.38 -0.39 13.07
N GLN A 201 22.84 0.64 12.37
CA GLN A 201 23.13 1.96 12.90
C GLN A 201 21.90 2.88 12.91
N ALA A 202 20.71 2.35 12.56
CA ALA A 202 19.47 3.10 12.61
C ALA A 202 19.03 3.36 14.07
N LYS A 203 18.48 4.55 14.33
CA LYS A 203 17.76 4.85 15.58
C LYS A 203 16.29 4.41 15.51
N VAL A 204 15.71 4.50 14.31
CA VAL A 204 14.32 4.13 14.01
C VAL A 204 14.28 3.36 12.70
N VAL A 205 13.54 2.25 12.71
CA VAL A 205 13.17 1.48 11.51
C VAL A 205 11.66 1.49 11.38
N MET A 206 11.15 2.26 10.40
CA MET A 206 9.72 2.32 10.10
C MET A 206 9.37 1.24 9.07
N LEU A 207 8.56 0.28 9.50
CA LEU A 207 7.97 -0.76 8.69
C LEU A 207 6.62 -0.25 8.16
N ALA A 208 6.62 0.30 6.95
CA ALA A 208 5.44 0.83 6.30
C ALA A 208 4.83 -0.21 5.36
N GLY A 209 3.52 -0.15 5.14
CA GLY A 209 2.86 -0.98 4.15
C GLY A 209 1.50 -0.44 3.78
N THR A 210 1.13 -0.63 2.51
CA THR A 210 -0.18 -0.19 1.97
C THR A 210 -0.99 -1.39 1.48
N SER A 211 -2.32 -1.37 1.63
CA SER A 211 -3.21 -2.48 1.24
C SER A 211 -2.82 -3.79 1.96
N ALA A 212 -2.76 -4.92 1.23
CA ALA A 212 -2.20 -6.19 1.71
C ALA A 212 -0.75 -6.07 2.27
N GLY A 213 0.01 -5.03 1.91
CA GLY A 213 1.30 -4.69 2.52
C GLY A 213 1.16 -4.11 3.94
N GLY A 214 0.08 -3.38 4.22
CA GLY A 214 -0.25 -2.89 5.57
C GLY A 214 -0.61 -4.03 6.51
N THR A 215 -1.42 -5.00 6.03
CA THR A 215 -1.61 -6.28 6.74
C THR A 215 -0.30 -7.05 6.88
N GLY A 216 0.58 -7.00 5.87
CA GLY A 216 1.94 -7.53 5.91
C GLY A 216 2.82 -6.93 7.01
N VAL A 217 2.68 -5.65 7.34
CA VAL A 217 3.34 -5.00 8.50
C VAL A 217 2.88 -5.64 9.79
N LEU A 218 1.56 -5.73 10.03
CA LEU A 218 0.99 -6.36 11.23
C LEU A 218 1.50 -7.80 11.42
N LEU A 219 1.56 -8.57 10.33
CA LEU A 219 2.01 -9.97 10.33
C LEU A 219 3.52 -10.16 10.46
N ASN A 220 4.34 -9.10 10.34
CA ASN A 220 5.81 -9.23 10.34
C ASN A 220 6.56 -8.32 11.31
N ILE A 221 5.95 -7.27 11.89
CA ILE A 221 6.69 -6.26 12.66
C ILE A 221 7.48 -6.83 13.85
N GLU A 222 6.89 -7.71 14.65
CA GLU A 222 7.59 -8.36 15.77
C GLU A 222 8.74 -9.26 15.30
N LYS A 223 8.58 -9.95 14.15
CA LYS A 223 9.63 -10.75 13.54
C LYS A 223 10.80 -9.88 13.06
N VAL A 224 10.52 -8.65 12.60
CA VAL A 224 11.54 -7.65 12.24
C VAL A 224 12.25 -7.09 13.47
N SER A 225 11.53 -6.80 14.56
CA SER A 225 12.14 -6.33 15.82
C SER A 225 13.10 -7.38 16.39
N SER A 226 12.62 -8.61 16.62
CA SER A 226 13.47 -9.68 17.14
C SER A 226 14.62 -10.06 16.20
N GLN A 227 14.46 -9.90 14.88
CA GLN A 227 15.57 -10.07 13.93
C GLN A 227 16.62 -8.96 14.06
N LEU A 228 16.23 -7.70 14.27
CA LEU A 228 17.16 -6.59 14.44
C LEU A 228 17.88 -6.66 15.79
N GLU A 229 17.16 -7.02 16.86
CA GLU A 229 17.72 -7.34 18.18
C GLU A 229 18.78 -8.45 18.08
N GLN A 230 18.46 -9.58 17.44
CA GLN A 230 19.39 -10.69 17.19
C GLN A 230 20.60 -10.30 16.32
N LEU A 231 20.46 -9.27 15.49
CA LEU A 231 21.55 -8.72 14.67
C LEU A 231 22.37 -7.65 15.40
N GLY A 232 22.04 -7.32 16.66
CA GLY A 232 22.76 -6.32 17.46
C GLY A 232 22.48 -4.87 17.01
N ALA A 233 21.23 -4.56 16.67
CA ALA A 233 20.78 -3.20 16.37
C ALA A 233 19.94 -2.63 17.52
N GLU A 234 20.22 -1.40 17.96
CA GLU A 234 19.49 -0.68 19.01
C GLU A 234 18.26 0.09 18.47
N ALA A 235 17.83 -0.22 17.24
CA ALA A 235 16.84 0.56 16.52
C ALA A 235 15.42 0.29 17.05
N GLN A 236 14.65 1.36 17.30
CA GLN A 236 13.23 1.18 17.59
C GLN A 236 12.47 0.85 16.30
N VAL A 237 11.89 -0.34 16.23
CA VAL A 237 10.96 -0.70 15.15
C VAL A 237 9.60 -0.03 15.40
N ARG A 238 9.02 0.54 14.34
CA ARG A 238 7.72 1.22 14.35
C ARG A 238 6.92 0.81 13.11
N GLY A 239 5.60 0.69 13.18
CA GLY A 239 4.77 0.28 12.04
C GLY A 239 3.87 1.39 11.51
N LEU A 240 3.74 1.47 10.18
CA LEU A 240 2.79 2.35 9.50
C LEU A 240 1.89 1.51 8.58
N VAL A 241 0.64 1.32 9.00
CA VAL A 241 -0.33 0.42 8.37
C VAL A 241 -1.35 1.25 7.58
N ASP A 242 -1.17 1.36 6.27
CA ASP A 242 -2.09 2.06 5.37
C ASP A 242 -3.07 1.09 4.69
N SER A 243 -4.38 1.33 4.85
CA SER A 243 -5.45 0.63 4.15
C SER A 243 -5.37 -0.91 4.28
N GLY A 244 -4.84 -1.38 5.42
CA GLY A 244 -4.60 -2.80 5.72
C GLY A 244 -5.39 -3.31 6.94
N TRP A 245 -6.30 -2.50 7.47
CA TRP A 245 -7.12 -2.79 8.65
C TRP A 245 -8.53 -3.23 8.20
N PHE A 246 -8.64 -4.50 7.84
CA PHE A 246 -9.89 -5.12 7.42
C PHE A 246 -10.72 -5.64 8.60
N LEU A 247 -12.02 -5.88 8.35
CA LEU A 247 -12.96 -6.63 9.17
C LEU A 247 -13.40 -7.91 8.43
N GLU A 248 -13.84 -8.95 9.14
CA GLU A 248 -14.41 -10.12 8.48
C GLU A 248 -15.76 -9.78 7.82
N SER A 249 -15.96 -10.26 6.59
CA SER A 249 -17.27 -10.13 5.94
C SER A 249 -18.35 -10.87 6.72
N LYS A 250 -19.49 -10.21 6.91
CA LYS A 250 -20.67 -10.75 7.58
C LYS A 250 -21.63 -11.48 6.62
N GLN A 251 -21.30 -11.53 5.33
CA GLN A 251 -22.09 -12.23 4.33
C GLN A 251 -21.98 -13.75 4.53
N GLN A 252 -23.05 -14.34 5.10
CA GLN A 252 -23.04 -15.75 5.43
C GLN A 252 -23.20 -16.64 4.20
N LYS A 253 -22.36 -17.68 4.13
CA LYS A 253 -22.56 -18.92 3.38
C LYS A 253 -22.95 -18.75 1.90
N ALA A 254 -21.95 -18.58 1.05
CA ALA A 254 -21.87 -19.51 -0.08
C ALA A 254 -21.85 -20.95 0.51
N HIS A 255 -22.75 -21.82 0.06
CA HIS A 255 -22.84 -23.17 0.60
C HIS A 255 -21.67 -23.99 0.03
N GLU A 256 -20.61 -24.09 0.84
CA GLU A 256 -19.28 -24.55 0.44
C GLU A 256 -18.64 -23.64 -0.63
N CYS A 257 -17.39 -23.92 -1.00
CA CYS A 257 -16.69 -23.25 -2.11
C CYS A 257 -16.14 -24.35 -3.02
N PRO A 258 -17.02 -24.97 -3.85
CA PRO A 258 -16.71 -26.23 -4.52
C PRO A 258 -15.66 -26.04 -5.62
N ASP A 259 -15.96 -25.17 -6.59
CA ASP A 259 -15.16 -24.99 -7.81
C ASP A 259 -14.33 -23.70 -7.83
N GLY A 260 -13.87 -23.24 -6.66
CA GLY A 260 -12.81 -22.22 -6.55
C GLY A 260 -13.13 -20.78 -6.97
N VAL A 261 -14.30 -20.49 -7.56
CA VAL A 261 -14.67 -19.14 -8.06
C VAL A 261 -15.46 -18.31 -7.04
N LEU A 262 -16.31 -18.93 -6.20
CA LEU A 262 -17.04 -18.25 -5.11
C LEU A 262 -16.66 -18.86 -3.75
N CYS A 263 -15.54 -18.41 -3.20
CA CYS A 263 -15.24 -18.57 -1.77
C CYS A 263 -15.69 -17.30 -1.02
N SER A 264 -16.17 -17.46 0.22
CA SER A 264 -16.26 -16.29 1.12
C SER A 264 -14.85 -15.71 1.35
N PRO A 265 -14.71 -14.41 1.68
CA PRO A 265 -13.40 -13.82 1.97
C PRO A 265 -12.65 -14.54 3.10
N VAL A 266 -13.38 -15.05 4.09
CA VAL A 266 -12.85 -15.86 5.19
C VAL A 266 -12.37 -17.23 4.69
N ASP A 267 -13.13 -17.91 3.83
CA ASP A 267 -12.74 -19.22 3.29
C ASP A 267 -11.59 -19.11 2.29
N ALA A 268 -11.54 -18.04 1.50
CA ALA A 268 -10.41 -17.68 0.66
C ALA A 268 -9.15 -17.50 1.50
N LEU A 269 -9.23 -16.77 2.62
CA LEU A 269 -8.11 -16.61 3.55
C LEU A 269 -7.72 -17.94 4.24
N LYS A 270 -8.69 -18.77 4.65
CA LYS A 270 -8.46 -20.11 5.21
C LYS A 270 -7.76 -21.05 4.21
N LYS A 271 -8.15 -21.03 2.94
CA LYS A 271 -7.48 -21.78 1.85
C LYS A 271 -6.07 -21.21 1.60
N GLY A 272 -5.94 -19.89 1.54
CA GLY A 272 -4.68 -19.18 1.35
C GLY A 272 -3.64 -19.50 2.42
N LEU A 273 -3.98 -19.33 3.70
CA LEU A 273 -3.08 -19.61 4.84
C LEU A 273 -2.47 -21.02 4.79
N ARG A 274 -3.28 -22.02 4.40
CA ARG A 274 -2.82 -23.41 4.18
C ARG A 274 -1.97 -23.55 2.92
N LEU A 275 -2.35 -22.89 1.82
CA LEU A 275 -1.60 -22.91 0.56
C LEU A 275 -0.20 -22.31 0.71
N TRP A 276 -0.08 -21.18 1.43
CA TRP A 276 1.14 -20.38 1.55
C TRP A 276 2.13 -20.87 2.63
N ASN A 277 1.70 -21.79 3.50
CA ASN A 277 2.35 -22.08 4.78
C ASN A 277 2.59 -20.77 5.58
N GLY A 278 1.51 -20.03 5.82
CA GLY A 278 1.59 -18.67 6.38
C GLY A 278 2.10 -18.64 7.83
N ASN A 279 3.12 -17.81 8.08
CA ASN A 279 3.83 -17.66 9.35
C ASN A 279 3.22 -16.53 10.20
N ILE A 280 2.26 -16.89 11.04
CA ILE A 280 1.49 -15.97 11.89
C ILE A 280 2.26 -15.64 13.18
N PRO A 281 2.27 -14.37 13.66
CA PRO A 281 2.87 -14.01 14.95
C PRO A 281 2.33 -14.84 16.12
N GLU A 282 3.25 -15.48 16.84
CA GLU A 282 2.93 -16.54 17.81
C GLU A 282 2.02 -16.04 18.95
N LYS A 283 2.24 -14.82 19.46
CA LYS A 283 1.38 -14.17 20.46
C LYS A 283 -0.09 -14.05 20.02
N CYS A 284 -0.35 -13.81 18.74
CA CYS A 284 -1.71 -13.76 18.20
C CYS A 284 -2.27 -15.17 18.00
N LYS A 285 -1.47 -16.06 17.39
CA LYS A 285 -1.83 -17.46 17.15
C LYS A 285 -2.27 -18.19 18.43
N GLN A 286 -1.66 -17.89 19.56
CA GLN A 286 -2.02 -18.45 20.88
C GLN A 286 -3.36 -17.97 21.44
N GLN A 287 -3.95 -16.89 20.91
CA GLN A 287 -5.30 -16.43 21.28
C GLN A 287 -6.42 -17.25 20.62
N TYR A 288 -6.09 -18.06 19.60
CA TYR A 288 -7.07 -18.77 18.77
C TYR A 288 -6.89 -20.28 18.82
N LYS A 289 -7.98 -21.00 18.51
CA LYS A 289 -7.96 -22.47 18.41
C LYS A 289 -7.20 -22.89 17.14
N ARG A 290 -6.61 -24.09 17.16
CA ARG A 290 -5.94 -24.66 15.99
C ARG A 290 -6.90 -24.72 14.79
N GLY A 291 -6.48 -24.18 13.64
CA GLY A 291 -7.30 -24.00 12.45
C GLY A 291 -8.01 -22.64 12.34
N GLU A 292 -8.01 -21.84 13.42
CA GLU A 292 -8.56 -20.48 13.49
C GLU A 292 -7.46 -19.39 13.50
N GLU A 293 -6.22 -19.71 13.11
CA GLU A 293 -5.10 -18.76 13.09
C GLU A 293 -5.26 -17.64 12.03
N TRP A 294 -6.17 -17.83 11.06
CA TRP A 294 -6.56 -16.84 10.05
C TRP A 294 -7.17 -15.56 10.66
N GLN A 295 -7.65 -15.61 11.91
CA GLN A 295 -8.16 -14.46 12.65
C GLN A 295 -7.09 -13.35 12.80
N CYS A 296 -5.80 -13.72 12.80
CA CYS A 296 -4.67 -12.80 12.94
C CYS A 296 -4.35 -11.92 11.71
N PHE A 297 -5.08 -12.06 10.60
CA PHE A 297 -4.98 -11.12 9.48
C PHE A 297 -5.84 -9.87 9.67
N PHE A 298 -6.79 -9.87 10.62
CA PHE A 298 -7.67 -8.73 10.89
C PHE A 298 -7.05 -7.80 11.93
N GLY A 299 -6.92 -6.52 11.59
CA GLY A 299 -6.15 -5.54 12.38
C GLY A 299 -6.59 -5.48 13.84
N HIS A 300 -7.90 -5.37 14.07
CA HIS A 300 -8.50 -5.30 15.39
C HIS A 300 -8.35 -6.57 16.25
N LYS A 301 -7.88 -7.68 15.67
CA LYS A 301 -7.62 -8.95 16.37
C LYS A 301 -6.14 -9.09 16.71
N ILE A 302 -5.26 -8.83 15.75
CA ILE A 302 -3.82 -8.93 15.96
C ILE A 302 -3.25 -7.78 16.82
N TYR A 303 -3.83 -6.58 16.77
CA TYR A 303 -3.29 -5.37 17.40
C TYR A 303 -2.91 -5.55 18.89
N SER A 304 -3.77 -6.20 19.69
CA SER A 304 -3.55 -6.43 21.13
C SER A 304 -2.38 -7.37 21.45
N SER A 305 -1.91 -8.14 20.46
CA SER A 305 -0.78 -9.08 20.59
C SER A 305 0.57 -8.47 20.23
N LEU A 306 0.59 -7.31 19.58
CA LEU A 306 1.79 -6.65 19.07
C LEU A 306 2.41 -5.75 20.16
N THR A 307 3.73 -5.63 20.13
CA THR A 307 4.50 -4.86 21.13
C THR A 307 5.23 -3.67 20.51
N SER A 308 5.45 -3.70 19.19
CA SER A 308 6.00 -2.59 18.41
C SER A 308 4.94 -1.49 18.23
N PRO A 309 5.26 -0.20 18.43
CA PRO A 309 4.29 0.88 18.26
C PRO A 309 3.82 1.01 16.80
N LEU A 310 2.51 1.17 16.62
CA LEU A 310 1.86 1.29 15.31
C LEU A 310 1.17 2.64 15.13
N PHE A 311 1.09 3.08 13.87
CA PHE A 311 0.18 4.09 13.37
C PHE A 311 -0.70 3.49 12.27
N VAL A 312 -2.02 3.59 12.40
CA VAL A 312 -2.98 3.03 11.43
C VAL A 312 -3.60 4.14 10.58
N VAL A 313 -3.45 4.06 9.26
CA VAL A 313 -4.13 4.93 8.29
C VAL A 313 -5.21 4.10 7.61
N GLN A 314 -6.49 4.44 7.79
CA GLN A 314 -7.59 3.60 7.28
C GLN A 314 -8.79 4.42 6.85
N TRP A 315 -9.15 4.33 5.57
CA TRP A 315 -10.42 4.88 5.07
C TRP A 315 -11.59 4.18 5.76
N LEU A 316 -12.55 4.94 6.28
CA LEU A 316 -13.76 4.37 6.90
C LEU A 316 -14.68 3.69 5.87
N PHE A 317 -14.51 3.98 4.57
CA PHE A 317 -15.20 3.35 3.47
C PHE A 317 -14.19 2.86 2.42
N ASP A 318 -13.29 1.97 2.86
CA ASP A 318 -12.21 1.44 2.02
C ASP A 318 -12.74 0.61 0.83
N GLU A 319 -12.28 0.92 -0.38
CA GLU A 319 -12.77 0.28 -1.61
C GLU A 319 -12.41 -1.21 -1.71
N GLU A 320 -11.32 -1.68 -1.10
CA GLU A 320 -11.01 -3.11 -1.07
C GLU A 320 -11.90 -3.85 -0.05
N GLN A 321 -12.21 -3.26 1.11
CA GLN A 321 -13.22 -3.84 2.00
C GLN A 321 -14.58 -3.86 1.31
N LEU A 322 -15.01 -2.79 0.64
CA LEU A 322 -16.29 -2.79 -0.09
C LEU A 322 -16.31 -3.88 -1.18
N ARG A 323 -15.19 -4.13 -1.86
CA ARG A 323 -15.07 -5.24 -2.82
C ARG A 323 -15.10 -6.62 -2.15
N VAL A 324 -14.49 -6.78 -0.97
CA VAL A 324 -14.62 -7.96 -0.09
C VAL A 324 -16.09 -8.22 0.27
N GLU A 325 -16.89 -7.16 0.46
CA GLU A 325 -18.33 -7.21 0.68
C GLU A 325 -19.17 -7.22 -0.63
N ASN A 326 -18.57 -7.50 -1.79
CA ASN A 326 -19.26 -7.55 -3.08
C ASN A 326 -20.05 -6.25 -3.44
N ILE A 327 -19.51 -5.08 -3.04
CA ILE A 327 -20.02 -3.74 -3.35
C ILE A 327 -19.02 -3.02 -4.27
N TYR A 328 -19.43 -2.74 -5.50
CA TYR A 328 -18.59 -2.14 -6.55
C TYR A 328 -19.07 -0.72 -6.88
N ILE A 329 -18.48 0.29 -6.23
CA ILE A 329 -18.80 1.70 -6.46
C ILE A 329 -18.58 2.08 -7.94
N GLY A 330 -19.57 2.73 -8.56
CA GLY A 330 -19.50 3.22 -9.94
C GLY A 330 -19.58 2.16 -11.05
N GLY A 331 -19.73 0.86 -10.73
CA GLY A 331 -19.73 -0.21 -11.73
C GLY A 331 -20.95 -1.14 -11.75
N GLN A 332 -21.83 -1.09 -10.73
CA GLN A 332 -23.02 -1.94 -10.61
C GLN A 332 -24.16 -1.19 -9.93
N THR A 333 -25.39 -1.70 -10.05
CA THR A 333 -26.54 -1.19 -9.30
C THR A 333 -26.38 -1.43 -7.80
N LEU A 334 -26.59 -0.41 -6.97
CA LEU A 334 -26.51 -0.52 -5.51
C LEU A 334 -27.92 -0.64 -4.94
N SER A 335 -28.21 -1.69 -4.18
CA SER A 335 -29.49 -1.79 -3.46
C SER A 335 -29.51 -0.93 -2.19
N GLU A 336 -30.69 -0.52 -1.72
CA GLU A 336 -30.83 0.17 -0.43
C GLU A 336 -30.25 -0.63 0.75
N GLN A 337 -30.30 -1.96 0.65
CA GLN A 337 -29.72 -2.87 1.64
C GLN A 337 -28.19 -2.77 1.63
N GLN A 338 -27.54 -2.77 0.47
CA GLN A 338 -26.09 -2.56 0.35
C GLN A 338 -25.67 -1.14 0.75
N TRP A 339 -26.47 -0.11 0.44
CA TRP A 339 -26.25 1.27 0.92
C TRP A 339 -26.29 1.35 2.45
N THR A 340 -27.30 0.74 3.08
CA THR A 340 -27.44 0.65 4.54
C THR A 340 -26.31 -0.17 5.17
N TYR A 341 -25.91 -1.28 4.53
CA TYR A 341 -24.81 -2.13 4.98
C TYR A 341 -23.47 -1.38 4.93
N MET A 342 -23.18 -0.66 3.84
CA MET A 342 -21.98 0.17 3.71
C MET A 342 -21.91 1.23 4.81
N GLN A 343 -23.02 1.93 5.11
CA GLN A 343 -23.07 2.88 6.22
C GLN A 343 -22.80 2.24 7.59
N ASN A 344 -23.21 0.98 7.79
CA ASN A 344 -22.96 0.26 9.03
C ASN A 344 -21.52 -0.27 9.11
N LEU A 345 -20.97 -0.78 8.01
CA LEU A 345 -19.57 -1.16 7.88
C LEU A 345 -18.63 0.00 8.26
N GLY A 346 -18.90 1.23 7.79
CA GLY A 346 -18.10 2.40 8.16
C GLY A 346 -18.16 2.75 9.67
N LYS A 347 -19.31 2.51 10.32
CA LYS A 347 -19.44 2.62 11.79
C LYS A 347 -18.66 1.52 12.51
N GLU A 348 -18.61 0.32 11.96
CA GLU A 348 -17.87 -0.83 12.52
C GLU A 348 -16.35 -0.67 12.37
N ILE A 349 -15.86 -0.23 11.21
CA ILE A 349 -14.44 0.13 11.02
C ILE A 349 -14.07 1.23 12.03
N LYS A 350 -14.86 2.31 12.11
CA LYS A 350 -14.69 3.37 13.12
C LYS A 350 -14.66 2.83 14.56
N ASN A 351 -15.56 1.90 14.91
CA ASN A 351 -15.61 1.31 16.25
C ASN A 351 -14.36 0.49 16.55
N SER A 352 -13.89 -0.32 15.58
CA SER A 352 -12.69 -1.17 15.74
C SER A 352 -11.39 -0.38 15.95
N LEU A 353 -11.37 0.89 15.54
CA LEU A 353 -10.20 1.78 15.63
C LEU A 353 -10.14 2.61 16.94
N LYS A 354 -11.17 2.54 17.80
CA LYS A 354 -11.26 3.37 19.02
C LYS A 354 -10.09 3.19 19.99
N ASP A 355 -9.65 1.95 20.18
CA ASP A 355 -8.60 1.59 21.14
C ASP A 355 -7.20 1.58 20.50
N VAL A 356 -7.09 1.98 19.23
CA VAL A 356 -5.82 2.12 18.51
C VAL A 356 -5.14 3.43 18.93
N THR A 357 -3.91 3.32 19.42
CA THR A 357 -3.19 4.41 20.08
C THR A 357 -2.84 5.56 19.13
N ALA A 358 -2.51 5.26 17.88
CA ALA A 358 -2.30 6.26 16.84
C ALA A 358 -3.01 5.85 15.54
N VAL A 359 -3.88 6.72 15.04
CA VAL A 359 -4.78 6.43 13.93
C VAL A 359 -5.13 7.70 13.14
N PHE A 360 -5.26 7.55 11.83
CA PHE A 360 -5.80 8.56 10.92
C PHE A 360 -6.86 7.90 10.04
N ALA A 361 -8.13 8.19 10.33
CA ALA A 361 -9.27 7.50 9.73
C ALA A 361 -10.34 8.48 9.19
N PRO A 362 -10.12 9.04 7.98
CA PRO A 362 -11.06 9.93 7.30
C PRO A 362 -12.27 9.20 6.70
N SER A 363 -13.40 9.89 6.65
CA SER A 363 -14.70 9.36 6.22
C SER A 363 -14.92 9.48 4.70
N CYS A 364 -14.02 8.88 3.93
CA CYS A 364 -14.00 8.94 2.46
C CYS A 364 -14.11 7.56 1.83
N LEU A 365 -14.59 7.53 0.58
CA LEU A 365 -14.41 6.42 -0.35
C LEU A 365 -13.05 6.58 -1.02
N SER A 366 -12.12 5.68 -0.74
CA SER A 366 -10.85 5.54 -1.43
C SER A 366 -10.16 4.24 -1.02
N HIS A 367 -9.02 3.94 -1.63
CA HIS A 367 -8.05 2.97 -1.12
C HIS A 367 -6.61 3.52 -1.25
N THR A 368 -5.73 3.15 -0.32
CA THR A 368 -4.35 3.64 -0.12
C THR A 368 -4.26 5.14 0.19
N LEU A 369 -3.19 5.59 0.85
CA LEU A 369 -2.97 7.01 1.12
C LEU A 369 -1.48 7.38 1.04
N ILE A 370 -0.60 6.65 1.76
CA ILE A 370 0.77 7.13 2.07
C ILE A 370 1.72 7.23 0.88
N THR A 371 1.37 6.63 -0.27
CA THR A 371 2.17 6.66 -1.52
C THR A 371 1.67 7.65 -2.56
N LYS A 372 0.51 8.29 -2.34
CA LYS A 372 -0.04 9.32 -3.23
C LYS A 372 0.82 10.59 -3.11
N SER A 373 1.04 11.31 -4.21
CA SER A 373 1.81 12.57 -4.15
C SER A 373 1.08 13.64 -3.32
N ASN A 374 -0.25 13.65 -3.37
CA ASN A 374 -1.11 14.55 -2.61
C ASN A 374 -1.52 14.01 -1.22
N TRP A 375 -0.75 13.07 -0.65
CA TRP A 375 -1.05 12.43 0.65
C TRP A 375 -1.14 13.39 1.85
N MET A 376 -0.68 14.64 1.70
CA MET A 376 -0.73 15.67 2.75
C MET A 376 -2.03 16.48 2.75
N ASP A 377 -2.81 16.44 1.67
CA ASP A 377 -4.02 17.24 1.50
C ASP A 377 -5.17 16.74 2.39
N PHE A 378 -5.19 15.43 2.64
CA PHE A 378 -6.17 14.75 3.47
C PHE A 378 -6.03 15.18 4.94
N GLN A 379 -7.12 15.64 5.54
CA GLN A 379 -7.17 16.09 6.93
C GLN A 379 -8.31 15.46 7.72
N VAL A 380 -8.08 15.18 9.00
CA VAL A 380 -9.12 14.83 9.97
C VAL A 380 -9.02 15.81 11.12
N LYS A 381 -10.13 16.46 11.49
CA LYS A 381 -10.18 17.52 12.52
C LYS A 381 -9.09 18.60 12.30
N SER A 382 -9.02 19.09 11.06
CA SER A 382 -8.06 20.11 10.60
C SER A 382 -6.57 19.77 10.83
N THR A 383 -6.24 18.49 10.94
CA THR A 383 -4.86 17.99 11.04
C THR A 383 -4.59 17.07 9.86
N SER A 384 -3.53 17.31 9.09
CA SER A 384 -3.11 16.42 7.99
C SER A 384 -2.40 15.17 8.49
N LEU A 385 -2.37 14.11 7.67
CA LEU A 385 -1.68 12.86 8.04
C LEU A 385 -0.19 13.08 8.33
N SER A 386 0.51 13.87 7.51
CA SER A 386 1.93 14.21 7.72
C SER A 386 2.16 14.86 9.09
N ARG A 387 1.30 15.80 9.48
CA ARG A 387 1.33 16.45 10.80
C ARG A 387 1.00 15.47 11.95
N ALA A 388 0.06 14.54 11.75
CA ALA A 388 -0.33 13.53 12.74
C ALA A 388 0.82 12.52 12.99
N LEU A 389 1.47 12.04 11.93
CA LEU A 389 2.66 11.18 12.03
C LEU A 389 3.81 11.90 12.75
N GLN A 390 4.02 13.20 12.48
CA GLN A 390 5.01 14.01 13.18
C GLN A 390 4.71 14.13 14.69
N CYS A 391 3.43 14.14 15.07
CA CYS A 391 3.02 14.16 16.48
C CYS A 391 3.22 12.83 17.17
N TRP A 392 2.95 11.73 16.47
CA TRP A 392 3.24 10.37 16.96
C TRP A 392 4.74 10.16 17.18
N ASP A 393 5.58 10.53 16.22
CA ASP A 393 7.04 10.52 16.33
C ASP A 393 7.53 11.32 17.55
N LYS A 394 7.08 12.58 17.68
CA LYS A 394 7.37 13.43 18.85
C LYS A 394 6.88 12.82 20.17
N SER A 395 5.78 12.07 20.17
CA SER A 395 5.27 11.38 21.37
C SER A 395 6.12 10.17 21.74
N LEU A 396 6.62 9.40 20.77
CA LEU A 396 7.51 8.27 21.02
C LEU A 396 8.87 8.75 21.55
N GLU A 397 9.43 9.83 20.98
CA GLU A 397 10.65 10.45 21.50
C GLU A 397 10.43 11.09 22.88
N ALA A 398 9.29 11.72 23.15
CA ALA A 398 8.97 12.24 24.48
C ALA A 398 8.94 11.11 25.52
N ASN A 399 8.21 10.02 25.24
CA ASN A 399 8.13 8.85 26.11
C ASN A 399 9.51 8.21 26.34
N LYS A 400 10.32 8.03 25.28
CA LYS A 400 11.69 7.48 25.38
C LYS A 400 12.62 8.31 26.27
N ASN A 401 12.35 9.62 26.40
CA ASN A 401 13.13 10.55 27.21
C ASN A 401 12.46 10.90 28.55
N ASN A 402 11.39 10.21 28.97
CA ASN A 402 10.58 10.52 30.15
C ASN A 402 10.08 11.99 30.21
N LYS A 403 9.74 12.57 29.04
CA LYS A 403 9.23 13.93 28.89
C LYS A 403 7.73 13.95 28.64
N THR A 404 7.08 15.05 29.01
CA THR A 404 5.64 15.26 28.76
C THR A 404 5.35 15.36 27.24
N PRO A 405 4.28 14.71 26.74
CA PRO A 405 3.88 14.85 25.34
C PRO A 405 3.51 16.29 24.94
N VAL A 406 3.73 16.62 23.66
CA VAL A 406 3.53 17.97 23.12
C VAL A 406 2.04 18.31 23.05
N LYS A 407 1.59 19.33 23.79
CA LYS A 407 0.21 19.87 23.69
C LYS A 407 -0.08 20.35 22.27
N GLY A 408 -1.33 20.20 21.81
CA GLY A 408 -1.72 20.58 20.44
C GLY A 408 -1.12 19.70 19.35
N CYS A 409 -0.80 18.43 19.66
CA CYS A 409 -0.20 17.49 18.73
C CYS A 409 -1.00 16.16 18.64
N PRO A 410 -2.18 16.16 18.01
CA PRO A 410 -3.04 14.98 17.95
C PRO A 410 -2.52 13.94 16.94
N PHE A 411 -2.60 12.66 17.32
CA PHE A 411 -2.30 11.51 16.47
C PHE A 411 -3.34 10.37 16.57
N HIS A 412 -4.43 10.56 17.34
CA HIS A 412 -5.62 9.72 17.28
C HIS A 412 -6.76 10.54 16.64
N LEU A 413 -6.99 10.31 15.35
CA LEU A 413 -7.78 11.15 14.46
C LEU A 413 -8.75 10.30 13.63
N ILE A 414 -9.91 9.98 14.21
CA ILE A 414 -11.03 9.35 13.51
C ILE A 414 -12.11 10.40 13.22
N ASP A 415 -12.66 10.39 12.01
CA ASP A 415 -13.73 11.29 11.60
C ASP A 415 -15.06 11.04 12.34
N ASN A 416 -15.89 12.08 12.45
CA ASN A 416 -17.13 12.04 13.25
C ASN A 416 -18.44 11.89 12.47
N CYS A 417 -18.48 12.19 11.17
CA CYS A 417 -19.67 11.96 10.36
C CYS A 417 -19.84 10.50 9.92
N GLN A 418 -21.05 10.12 9.52
CA GLN A 418 -21.49 8.72 9.39
C GLN A 418 -21.72 8.24 7.95
N SER A 419 -21.37 9.07 6.96
CA SER A 419 -21.62 8.82 5.54
C SER A 419 -20.29 8.76 4.78
N PRO A 420 -20.17 7.99 3.68
CA PRO A 420 -19.03 8.15 2.78
C PRO A 420 -18.92 9.60 2.27
N GLN A 421 -17.71 10.04 1.94
CA GLN A 421 -17.44 11.34 1.30
C GLN A 421 -17.98 12.56 2.10
N CYS A 422 -18.06 12.45 3.44
CA CYS A 422 -18.61 13.51 4.31
C CYS A 422 -17.57 14.47 4.92
N ASN A 423 -16.29 14.26 4.56
CA ASN A 423 -15.13 15.10 4.91
C ASN A 423 -14.73 15.92 3.66
N PRO A 424 -14.53 17.24 3.76
CA PRO A 424 -14.28 18.11 2.61
C PRO A 424 -12.90 17.93 1.96
N THR A 425 -11.99 17.17 2.58
CA THR A 425 -10.66 16.86 2.02
C THR A 425 -10.58 15.49 1.35
N CYS A 426 -11.71 14.78 1.23
CA CYS A 426 -11.75 13.50 0.54
C CYS A 426 -11.29 13.60 -0.93
N PRO A 427 -10.71 12.53 -1.50
CA PRO A 427 -10.39 12.52 -2.92
C PRO A 427 -11.70 12.55 -3.75
N PRO A 428 -11.72 13.27 -4.88
CA PRO A 428 -12.90 13.31 -5.75
C PRO A 428 -13.23 11.90 -6.26
N LEU A 429 -14.54 11.60 -6.35
CA LEU A 429 -14.99 10.44 -7.11
C LEU A 429 -14.86 10.81 -8.60
N VAL A 430 -14.30 9.92 -9.42
CA VAL A 430 -14.03 10.21 -10.84
C VAL A 430 -14.71 9.16 -11.71
N ASP A 431 -15.50 9.61 -12.68
CA ASP A 431 -16.07 8.73 -13.69
C ASP A 431 -14.96 8.12 -14.56
N GLN A 432 -14.96 6.79 -14.69
CA GLN A 432 -13.83 6.10 -15.30
C GLN A 432 -13.78 6.24 -16.83
N ALA A 433 -14.89 6.56 -17.50
CA ALA A 433 -14.95 6.72 -18.96
C ALA A 433 -14.62 8.16 -19.39
N THR A 434 -15.22 9.15 -18.74
CA THR A 434 -15.13 10.58 -19.09
C THR A 434 -14.04 11.33 -18.33
N LYS A 435 -13.53 10.77 -17.22
CA LYS A 435 -12.62 11.39 -16.26
C LYS A 435 -13.16 12.66 -15.58
N GLN A 436 -14.48 12.86 -15.60
CA GLN A 436 -15.13 13.94 -14.87
C GLN A 436 -15.25 13.63 -13.37
N GLU A 437 -15.11 14.66 -12.53
CA GLU A 437 -15.39 14.56 -11.11
C GLU A 437 -16.90 14.46 -10.87
N LEU A 438 -17.29 13.57 -9.95
CA LEU A 438 -18.67 13.31 -9.55
C LEU A 438 -18.86 13.56 -8.06
N THR A 439 -19.99 14.16 -7.70
CA THR A 439 -20.48 14.12 -6.32
C THR A 439 -20.92 12.71 -5.95
N LEU A 440 -20.92 12.40 -4.64
CA LEU A 440 -21.50 11.15 -4.13
C LEU A 440 -22.95 10.93 -4.64
N LEU A 441 -23.76 11.99 -4.72
CA LEU A 441 -25.13 11.90 -5.23
C LEU A 441 -25.18 11.47 -6.71
N GLN A 442 -24.29 11.97 -7.57
CA GLN A 442 -24.22 11.54 -8.97
C GLN A 442 -23.78 10.07 -9.11
N VAL A 443 -22.86 9.60 -8.26
CA VAL A 443 -22.47 8.18 -8.23
C VAL A 443 -23.61 7.29 -7.74
N LEU A 444 -24.31 7.67 -6.66
CA LEU A 444 -25.46 6.90 -6.19
C LEU A 444 -26.63 6.93 -7.20
N ALA A 445 -26.77 8.01 -7.99
CA ALA A 445 -27.73 8.10 -9.09
C ALA A 445 -27.43 7.10 -10.21
N SER A 446 -26.18 7.03 -10.69
CA SER A 446 -25.79 6.10 -11.76
C SER A 446 -25.84 4.63 -11.30
N MET A 447 -25.76 4.39 -9.99
CA MET A 447 -25.99 3.09 -9.36
C MET A 447 -27.48 2.77 -9.10
N GLY A 448 -28.41 3.62 -9.53
CA GLY A 448 -29.85 3.32 -9.55
C GLY A 448 -30.60 3.51 -8.23
N LEU A 449 -30.06 4.28 -7.29
CA LEU A 449 -30.73 4.57 -6.00
C LEU A 449 -31.64 5.79 -6.07
N ASP A 450 -32.71 5.79 -5.26
CA ASP A 450 -33.63 6.93 -5.14
C ASP A 450 -32.96 8.13 -4.44
N LEU A 451 -32.66 9.14 -5.25
CA LEU A 451 -32.05 10.40 -4.81
C LEU A 451 -32.94 11.22 -3.89
N THR A 452 -34.27 11.09 -3.95
CA THR A 452 -35.18 11.87 -3.09
C THR A 452 -35.04 11.42 -1.64
N LYS A 453 -35.09 10.11 -1.43
CA LYS A 453 -34.85 9.44 -0.14
C LYS A 453 -33.41 9.62 0.35
N ILE A 454 -32.41 9.34 -0.49
CA ILE A 454 -31.00 9.45 -0.08
C ILE A 454 -30.55 10.89 0.18
N SER A 455 -31.03 11.88 -0.59
CA SER A 455 -30.74 13.30 -0.29
C SER A 455 -31.27 13.68 1.10
N LEU A 456 -32.40 13.12 1.51
CA LEU A 456 -33.02 13.36 2.82
C LEU A 456 -32.26 12.62 3.94
N GLU A 457 -31.86 11.36 3.73
CA GLU A 457 -30.96 10.62 4.65
C GLU A 457 -29.62 11.35 4.84
N LEU A 458 -28.93 11.72 3.75
CA LEU A 458 -27.64 12.41 3.80
C LEU A 458 -27.75 13.77 4.51
N LYS A 459 -28.86 14.50 4.32
CA LYS A 459 -29.15 15.72 5.08
C LYS A 459 -29.34 15.44 6.58
N MET A 460 -30.07 14.39 6.97
CA MET A 460 -30.16 14.01 8.40
C MET A 460 -28.81 13.64 8.99
N LEU A 461 -27.98 12.88 8.26
CA LEU A 461 -26.64 12.47 8.70
C LEU A 461 -25.65 13.65 8.77
N SER A 462 -25.84 14.66 7.92
CA SER A 462 -25.08 15.92 7.97
C SER A 462 -25.55 16.83 9.11
N ASN A 463 -26.87 16.96 9.33
CA ASN A 463 -27.42 17.84 10.37
C ASN A 463 -27.12 17.32 11.79
N LYS A 464 -26.87 16.02 11.96
CA LYS A 464 -26.27 15.47 13.19
C LYS A 464 -24.85 15.98 13.50
N LYS A 465 -24.23 16.81 12.65
CA LYS A 465 -23.01 17.59 12.97
C LYS A 465 -23.27 18.86 13.81
N GLN A 466 -24.53 19.27 14.02
CA GLN A 466 -24.89 20.54 14.68
C GLN A 466 -25.50 20.38 16.10
N GLY A 467 -25.45 19.19 16.68
CA GLY A 467 -25.85 18.95 18.07
C GLY A 467 -24.76 18.19 18.82
N ILE A 468 -24.38 18.72 20.00
CA ILE A 468 -23.21 18.37 20.83
C ILE A 468 -21.91 19.00 20.28
#